data_AF-A0A222G1Z6-F1
#
_entry.id   AF-A0A222G1Z6-F1
#
_cell.length_a   1.000
_cell.length_b   1.000
_cell.length_c   1.000
_cell.angle_alpha   90.00
_cell.angle_beta   90.00
_cell.angle_gamma   90.00
#
_symmetry.space_group_name_H-M   'P 1'
#
loop_
_entity.id
_entity.type
_entity.pdbx_description
1 polymer ?
#
loop_
_entity_poly.entity_id
_entity_poly.type
_entity_poly.pdbx_seq_one_letter_code
_entity_poly.pdbx_strand_id
1 'polypeptide(L)' 'ENLQRYETWRANPYHESVDELRDRVKGVSAKPFIETLPSIDALHCDIGNAAEFYKIFQLEIGEVYKNANATKEERKKWS' A
#
# COMPACT_ATOMS: atom_id res chain seq x y z
N GLU A 1 7.73 -18.24 -7.19
CA GLU A 1 6.91 -17.22 -7.86
C GLU A 1 7.61 -15.87 -8.03
N ASN A 2 7.97 -15.16 -6.95
CA ASN A 2 8.59 -13.82 -7.04
C ASN A 2 9.88 -13.77 -7.87
N LEU A 3 10.73 -14.81 -7.80
CA LEU A 3 11.93 -14.87 -8.64
C LEU A 3 11.59 -14.90 -10.15
N GLN A 4 10.57 -15.65 -10.55
CA GLN A 4 10.12 -15.71 -11.95
C GLN A 4 9.48 -14.40 -12.41
N ARG A 5 8.71 -13.75 -11.53
CA ARG A 5 8.16 -12.41 -11.80
C ARG A 5 9.27 -11.39 -11.99
N TYR A 6 10.34 -11.45 -11.18
CA TYR A 6 11.52 -10.61 -11.37
C TYR A 6 12.24 -10.88 -12.70
N GLU A 7 12.44 -12.15 -13.09
CA GLU A 7 13.05 -12.44 -14.41
C GLU A 7 12.17 -11.91 -15.56
N THR A 8 10.85 -11.94 -15.41
CA THR A 8 9.91 -11.33 -16.36
C THR A 8 10.06 -9.81 -16.40
N TRP A 9 10.14 -9.15 -15.24
CA TRP A 9 10.39 -7.71 -15.13
C TRP A 9 11.71 -7.30 -15.79
N ARG A 10 12.78 -8.04 -15.51
CA ARG A 10 14.13 -7.75 -16.01
C ARG A 10 14.24 -7.96 -17.53
N ALA A 11 13.66 -9.04 -18.05
CA ALA A 11 13.76 -9.39 -19.46
C ALA A 11 12.77 -8.63 -20.34
N ASN A 12 11.62 -8.21 -19.80
CA ASN A 12 10.49 -7.62 -20.52
C ASN A 12 10.23 -8.32 -21.88
N PRO A 13 9.92 -9.64 -21.88
CA PRO A 13 9.85 -10.43 -23.11
C PRO A 13 8.72 -10.04 -24.05
N TYR A 14 7.73 -9.28 -23.55
CA TYR A 14 6.57 -8.82 -24.30
C TYR A 14 6.69 -7.37 -24.75
N HIS A 15 7.83 -6.71 -24.50
CA HIS A 15 8.07 -5.30 -24.84
C HIS A 15 6.98 -4.35 -24.34
N GLU A 16 6.48 -4.61 -23.13
CA GLU A 16 5.44 -3.82 -22.50
C GLU A 16 5.97 -2.46 -22.04
N SER A 17 5.07 -1.49 -21.92
CA SER A 17 5.39 -0.25 -21.20
C SER A 17 5.67 -0.53 -19.72
N VAL A 18 6.30 0.43 -19.04
CA VAL A 18 6.69 0.27 -17.63
C VAL A 18 5.49 0.01 -16.71
N ASP A 19 4.36 0.66 -16.96
CA ASP A 19 3.15 0.53 -16.13
C ASP A 19 2.44 -0.81 -16.37
N GLU A 20 2.32 -1.24 -17.62
CA GLU A 20 1.78 -2.55 -17.98
C GLU A 20 2.63 -3.69 -17.42
N LEU A 21 3.95 -3.59 -17.57
CA LEU A 21 4.88 -4.57 -17.04
C LEU A 21 4.80 -4.63 -15.52
N ARG A 22 4.69 -3.48 -14.84
CA ARG A 22 4.54 -3.41 -13.38
C ARG A 22 3.25 -4.09 -12.92
N ASP A 23 2.14 -3.92 -13.64
CA ASP A 23 0.91 -4.64 -13.34
C ASP A 23 1.05 -6.15 -13.60
N ARG A 24 1.67 -6.55 -14.71
CA ARG A 24 1.92 -7.98 -15.03
C ARG A 24 2.69 -8.68 -13.92
N VAL A 25 3.76 -8.06 -13.41
CA VAL A 25 4.58 -8.64 -12.34
C VAL A 25 4.05 -8.35 -10.94
N LYS A 26 2.88 -7.68 -10.84
CA LYS A 26 2.23 -7.26 -9.59
C LYS A 26 3.20 -6.57 -8.63
N GLY A 27 4.00 -5.65 -9.18
CA GLY A 27 4.95 -4.82 -8.44
C GLY A 27 6.30 -5.47 -8.11
N VAL A 28 6.56 -6.72 -8.48
CA VAL A 28 7.88 -7.35 -8.27
C VAL A 28 8.91 -6.80 -9.25
N SER A 29 9.65 -5.78 -8.83
CA SER A 29 10.69 -5.10 -9.63
C SER A 29 12.13 -5.30 -9.11
N ALA A 30 12.28 -6.03 -8.00
CA ALA A 30 13.55 -6.32 -7.37
C ALA A 30 13.76 -7.83 -7.21
N LYS A 31 15.02 -8.27 -7.27
CA LYS A 31 15.38 -9.68 -7.15
C LYS A 31 15.27 -10.11 -5.68
N PRO A 32 14.41 -11.09 -5.34
CA PRO A 32 14.41 -11.64 -4.00
C PRO A 32 15.71 -12.40 -3.74
N PHE A 33 16.25 -12.26 -2.53
CA PHE A 33 17.51 -12.91 -2.12
C PHE A 33 17.37 -13.76 -0.84
N ILE A 34 16.23 -13.66 -0.14
CA ILE A 34 15.84 -14.50 1.00
C ILE A 34 14.44 -15.02 0.73
N GLU A 35 14.21 -16.30 0.97
CA GLU A 35 12.88 -16.90 0.97
C GLU A 35 12.19 -16.64 2.32
N THR A 36 10.97 -16.11 2.27
CA THR A 36 10.13 -15.90 3.45
C THR A 36 8.88 -16.76 3.34
N LEU A 37 8.35 -17.21 4.48
CA LEU A 37 7.05 -17.86 4.52
C LEU A 37 5.95 -16.78 4.44
N PRO A 38 4.96 -16.88 3.54
CA PRO A 38 3.84 -15.94 3.52
C PRO A 38 3.04 -16.03 4.81
N SER A 39 3.15 -15.01 5.66
CA SER A 39 2.42 -14.88 6.92
C SER A 39 2.19 -13.40 7.27
N ILE A 40 1.37 -13.15 8.30
CA ILE A 40 1.11 -11.80 8.80
C ILE A 40 1.89 -11.61 10.10
N ASP A 41 2.59 -10.48 10.22
CA ASP A 41 3.18 -10.06 11.50
C ASP A 41 2.09 -9.50 12.41
N ALA A 42 1.85 -10.15 13.55
CA ALA A 42 0.75 -9.82 14.44
C ALA A 42 0.85 -8.39 15.00
N LEU A 43 2.06 -8.00 15.45
CA LEU A 43 2.28 -6.69 16.06
C LEU A 43 2.02 -5.56 15.06
N HIS A 44 2.61 -5.64 13.86
CA HIS A 44 2.42 -4.62 12.84
C HIS A 44 1.00 -4.62 12.27
N CYS A 45 0.32 -5.78 12.26
CA CYS A 45 -1.10 -5.85 11.89
C CYS A 45 -1.97 -5.07 12.88
N ASP A 46 -1.77 -5.27 14.19
CA ASP A 46 -2.53 -4.57 15.23
C ASP A 46 -2.24 -3.06 15.23
N ILE A 47 -0.97 -2.67 15.08
CA ILE A 47 -0.58 -1.25 14.96
C ILE A 47 -1.24 -0.61 13.73
N GLY A 48 -1.20 -1.29 12.58
CA GLY A 48 -1.83 -0.80 11.35
C GLY A 48 -3.33 -0.60 11.50
N ASN A 49 -4.02 -1.58 12.09
CA ASN A 49 -5.45 -1.48 12.38
C ASN A 49 -5.75 -0.31 13.32
N ALA A 50 -5.00 -0.18 14.42
CA ALA A 50 -5.20 0.91 15.39
C ALA A 50 -4.98 2.30 14.77
N ALA A 51 -3.98 2.43 13.89
CA ALA A 51 -3.72 3.68 13.16
C ALA A 51 -4.86 4.05 12.21
N GLU A 52 -5.41 3.09 11.47
CA GLU A 52 -6.57 3.30 10.59
C GLU A 52 -7.83 3.67 11.40
N PHE A 53 -8.09 2.99 12.52
CA PHE A 53 -9.20 3.35 13.41
C PHE A 53 -9.04 4.76 13.98
N TYR A 54 -7.85 5.12 14.47
CA TYR A 54 -7.57 6.48 14.93
C TYR A 54 -7.85 7.50 13.83
N LYS A 55 -7.49 7.19 12.57
CA LYS A 55 -7.77 8.07 11.44
C LYS A 55 -9.27 8.19 11.17
N ILE A 56 -10.02 7.09 11.21
CA ILE A 56 -11.48 7.08 11.05
C ILE A 56 -12.13 7.95 12.13
N PHE A 57 -11.72 7.84 13.39
CA PHE A 57 -12.26 8.66 14.46
C PHE A 57 -12.06 10.16 14.23
N GLN A 58 -10.87 10.57 13.79
CA GLN A 58 -10.62 11.97 13.43
C GLN A 58 -11.52 12.46 12.29
N LEU A 59 -11.75 11.63 11.27
CA LEU A 59 -12.59 11.99 10.13
C LEU A 59 -14.07 12.03 10.50
N GLU A 60 -14.50 11.19 11.44
CA GLU A 60 -15.87 11.17 11.96
C GLU A 60 -16.16 12.42 12.82
N ILE A 61 -15.21 12.83 13.68
CA ILE A 61 -15.29 14.10 14.44
C ILE A 61 -15.46 15.29 13.49
N GLY A 62 -14.78 15.25 12.34
CA GLY A 62 -14.86 16.29 11.32
C GLY A 62 -16.05 16.20 10.37
N GLU A 63 -16.91 15.19 10.50
CA GLU A 63 -17.99 14.87 9.57
C GLU A 63 -17.56 14.96 8.09
N VAL A 64 -16.37 14.43 7.75
CA VAL A 64 -15.76 14.62 6.42
C VAL A 64 -16.61 14.05 5.28
N TYR A 65 -17.50 13.10 5.61
CA TYR A 65 -18.51 12.59 4.67
C TYR A 65 -19.50 13.68 4.20
N LYS A 66 -19.75 14.73 4.98
CA LYS A 66 -20.53 15.92 4.58
C LYS A 66 -19.65 16.97 3.91
N ASN A 67 -18.44 17.19 4.43
CA ASN A 67 -17.53 18.24 3.99
C ASN A 67 -16.17 17.67 3.58
N ALA A 68 -16.08 17.17 2.35
CA ALA A 68 -14.89 16.48 1.85
C ALA A 68 -13.62 17.36 1.82
N ASN A 69 -13.78 18.67 1.66
CA ASN A 69 -12.70 19.64 1.41
C ASN A 69 -12.20 20.37 2.67
N ALA A 70 -12.17 19.71 3.82
CA ALA A 70 -11.61 20.30 5.04
C ALA A 70 -10.12 20.63 4.89
N THR A 71 -9.73 21.83 5.33
CA THR A 71 -8.35 22.34 5.33
C THR A 71 -7.45 21.54 6.27
N LYS A 72 -6.14 21.69 6.12
CA LYS A 72 -5.16 21.05 7.01
C LYS A 72 -5.33 21.54 8.46
N GLU A 73 -5.67 22.82 8.63
CA GLU A 73 -5.87 23.47 9.92
C GLU A 73 -7.12 22.94 10.63
N GLU A 74 -8.21 22.69 9.91
CA GLU A 74 -9.42 22.05 10.46
C GLU A 74 -9.14 20.61 10.86
N ARG A 75 -8.47 19.84 9.98
CA ARG A 75 -8.10 18.44 10.27
C ARG A 75 -7.20 18.29 11.50
N LYS A 76 -6.33 19.27 11.77
CA LYS A 76 -5.51 19.30 12.98
C LYS A 76 -6.32 19.46 14.27
N LYS A 77 -7.49 20.10 14.22
CA LYS A 77 -8.36 20.30 15.41
C LYS A 77 -9.10 19.04 15.83
N TRP A 78 -9.20 18.05 14.94
CA TRP A 78 -9.88 16.77 15.21
C TRP A 78 -8.93 15.69 15.74
N SER A 79 -7.63 15.98 15.79
CA SER A 79 -6.57 15.10 16.27
C SER A 79 -6.38 15.21 17.77
#